data_AF-A0A3A8K3B7-F1
#
_entry.id   AF-A0A3A8K3B7-F1
#
_cell.length_a   1.000
_cell.length_b   1.000
_cell.length_c   1.000
_cell.angle_alpha   90.00
_cell.angle_beta   90.00
_cell.angle_gamma   90.00
#
_symmetry.space_group_name_H-M   'P 1'
#
loop_
_entity.id
_entity.type
_entity.pdbx_description
1 polymer ?
#
loop_
_entity_poly.entity_id
_entity_poly.type
_entity_poly.pdbx_seq_one_letter_code
_entity_poly.pdbx_strand_id
1 'polypeptide(L)'
;MNARTLAAFLCLSSGLTGCIIEDNSPRYPGDVRMSWSFDGATCNQMRDIQGVDISIGGEILENDGQYPCTANGFDGIILHDFAPGTYAFDADAVDYDGVTVYSYHGSFTVDGNVSVPINFNTGNTGATSFAYVNWLFPTEAGSGYPTCGQAGVAYVDARVDDGAWGRFNCNQGSQGNSVETPDLAPGQHYLEVVAIDAYERPLYYYGGGFTSQVGIPASITANTWIIGGAAVGWQLYENSVKLSCSQAGVSEVGINFQDIHTNEWVYGTDGQWFSCNEAPAIFEFLRPGEYFVSFRAAGSGGRSYASRSDLAPIRVYAHDFPGVNDAVYAPLYRVQ
;
A
#
# COMPACT_ATOMS: atom_id res chain seq x y z
N MET A 1 -13.57 106.88 15.96
CA MET A 1 -14.84 107.24 15.30
C MET A 1 -15.33 106.04 14.50
N ASN A 2 -16.58 105.66 14.76
CA ASN A 2 -17.50 104.86 13.94
C ASN A 2 -17.22 103.37 13.71
N ALA A 3 -18.02 102.59 14.44
CA ALA A 3 -18.49 101.26 14.12
C ALA A 3 -19.28 101.24 12.80
N ARG A 4 -19.25 100.11 12.10
CA ARG A 4 -20.41 99.56 11.38
C ARG A 4 -20.20 98.09 10.99
N THR A 5 -20.98 97.24 11.69
CA THR A 5 -21.74 96.02 11.25
C THR A 5 -20.98 94.80 10.69
N LEU A 6 -20.90 93.64 11.38
CA LEU A 6 -21.91 92.56 11.61
C LEU A 6 -22.51 92.02 10.30
N ALA A 7 -22.64 90.72 9.99
CA ALA A 7 -22.52 89.40 10.64
C ALA A 7 -22.44 88.35 9.48
N ALA A 8 -22.21 87.03 9.57
CA ALA A 8 -22.49 85.99 10.57
C ALA A 8 -21.67 84.73 10.19
N PHE A 9 -20.97 84.09 11.13
CA PHE A 9 -21.27 82.76 11.69
C PHE A 9 -21.48 81.58 10.70
N LEU A 10 -20.48 80.69 10.61
CA LEU A 10 -20.60 79.22 10.44
C LEU A 10 -19.20 78.60 10.68
N CYS A 11 -18.93 78.07 11.87
CA CYS A 11 -18.98 76.65 12.24
C CYS A 11 -17.78 75.79 11.77
N LEU A 12 -16.92 75.48 12.76
CA LEU A 12 -16.42 74.15 13.14
C LEU A 12 -15.50 73.34 12.19
N SER A 13 -14.35 72.97 12.79
CA SER A 13 -13.57 71.75 12.57
C SER A 13 -12.95 71.51 11.19
N SER A 14 -11.75 72.05 10.97
CA SER A 14 -10.79 71.48 10.02
C SER A 14 -10.26 70.16 10.58
N GLY A 15 -10.86 69.07 10.10
CA GLY A 15 -10.41 67.71 10.37
C GLY A 15 -9.00 67.46 9.83
N LEU A 16 -8.30 66.59 10.54
CA LEU A 16 -7.11 65.89 10.08
C LEU A 16 -7.46 65.14 8.79
N THR A 17 -7.07 65.67 7.63
CA THR A 17 -7.00 64.88 6.41
C THR A 17 -5.76 64.00 6.53
N GLY A 18 -5.97 62.77 7.00
CA GLY A 18 -5.04 61.69 6.68
C GLY A 18 -4.93 61.62 5.16
N CYS A 19 -3.69 61.72 4.65
CA CYS A 19 -3.39 61.41 3.26
C CYS A 19 -3.83 59.97 3.02
N ILE A 20 -4.90 59.76 2.26
CA ILE A 20 -5.07 58.49 1.56
C ILE A 20 -4.01 58.52 0.46
N ILE A 21 -2.96 57.75 0.63
CA ILE A 21 -2.09 57.39 -0.49
C ILE A 21 -2.91 56.39 -1.31
N GLU A 22 -3.57 56.89 -2.34
CA GLU A 22 -4.00 56.05 -3.46
C GLU A 22 -2.72 55.70 -4.21
N ASP A 23 -2.30 54.43 -4.15
CA ASP A 23 -1.25 53.91 -5.03
C ASP A 23 -1.75 54.00 -6.48
N ASN A 24 -1.56 55.16 -7.11
CA ASN A 24 -1.88 55.46 -8.51
C ASN A 24 -0.88 54.81 -9.49
N SER A 25 -0.34 53.64 -9.12
CA SER A 25 0.43 52.81 -10.04
C SER A 25 -0.54 52.19 -11.04
N PRO A 26 -0.31 52.33 -12.36
CA PRO A 26 -1.17 51.68 -13.35
C PRO A 26 -1.13 50.17 -13.12
N ARG A 27 -2.29 49.57 -12.83
CA ARG A 27 -2.44 48.12 -12.76
C ARG A 27 -2.68 47.57 -14.15
N TYR A 28 -2.06 46.43 -14.47
CA TYR A 28 -2.12 45.85 -15.80
C TYR A 28 -3.08 44.66 -15.88
N PRO A 29 -3.86 44.51 -16.97
CA PRO A 29 -4.57 43.26 -17.25
C PRO A 29 -3.57 42.14 -17.54
N GLY A 30 -3.99 40.88 -17.42
CA GLY A 30 -3.12 39.75 -17.72
C GLY A 30 -3.80 38.38 -17.62
N ASP A 31 -3.03 37.35 -17.96
CA ASP A 31 -3.47 35.96 -17.92
C ASP A 31 -3.25 35.34 -16.53
N VAL A 32 -4.13 34.41 -16.16
CA VAL A 32 -4.07 33.68 -14.89
C VAL A 32 -3.71 32.22 -15.18
N ARG A 33 -2.49 31.82 -14.82
CA ARG A 33 -2.07 30.43 -14.85
C ARG A 33 -2.42 29.77 -13.52
N MET A 34 -3.46 28.95 -13.50
CA MET A 34 -3.78 28.11 -12.35
C MET A 34 -3.09 26.76 -12.50
N SER A 35 -2.44 26.28 -11.45
CA SER A 35 -1.85 24.94 -11.40
C SER A 35 -2.32 24.22 -10.16
N TRP A 36 -2.66 22.94 -10.26
CA TRP A 36 -3.16 22.17 -9.11
C TRP A 36 -2.27 20.99 -8.77
N SER A 37 -2.24 20.66 -7.48
CA SER A 37 -1.64 19.45 -6.91
C SER A 37 -2.52 18.89 -5.80
N PHE A 38 -2.25 17.65 -5.42
CA PHE A 38 -2.99 16.90 -4.40
C PHE A 38 -2.02 16.43 -3.32
N ASP A 39 -1.77 17.28 -2.32
CA ASP A 39 -0.69 17.13 -1.33
C ASP A 39 0.68 16.78 -1.97
N GLY A 40 0.99 17.48 -3.05
CA GLY A 40 2.22 17.30 -3.83
C GLY A 40 2.15 16.21 -4.90
N ALA A 41 1.06 15.46 -4.99
CA ALA A 41 0.79 14.54 -6.09
C ALA A 41 0.27 15.30 -7.33
N THR A 42 0.67 14.82 -8.50
CA THR A 42 0.19 15.23 -9.83
C THR A 42 -1.11 14.51 -10.17
N CYS A 43 -1.85 15.04 -11.14
CA CYS A 43 -3.13 14.47 -11.59
C CYS A 43 -3.05 13.00 -12.00
N ASN A 44 -1.96 12.60 -12.67
CA ASN A 44 -1.75 11.21 -13.09
C ASN A 44 -1.63 10.22 -11.91
N GLN A 45 -1.43 10.73 -10.70
CA GLN A 45 -1.32 9.95 -9.47
C GLN A 45 -2.67 9.87 -8.74
N MET A 46 -3.62 10.74 -9.09
CA MET A 46 -4.95 10.80 -8.51
C MET A 46 -5.95 10.11 -9.42
N ARG A 47 -6.10 8.80 -9.19
CA ARG A 47 -6.85 7.89 -10.07
C ARG A 47 -8.34 8.19 -10.15
N ASP A 48 -8.88 8.76 -9.09
CA ASP A 48 -10.30 9.04 -8.96
C ASP A 48 -10.65 10.48 -9.39
N ILE A 49 -9.70 11.23 -9.98
CA ILE A 49 -9.93 12.62 -10.38
C ILE A 49 -9.91 12.74 -11.90
N GLN A 50 -11.05 13.12 -12.47
CA GLN A 50 -11.22 13.38 -13.90
C GLN A 50 -10.75 14.79 -14.27
N GLY A 51 -11.04 15.78 -13.42
CA GLY A 51 -10.88 17.18 -13.74
C GLY A 51 -10.95 18.10 -12.53
N VAL A 52 -10.83 19.39 -12.81
CA VAL A 52 -11.01 20.47 -11.83
C VAL A 52 -11.98 21.48 -12.39
N ASP A 53 -13.06 21.70 -11.66
CA ASP A 53 -14.06 22.73 -11.92
C ASP A 53 -13.64 24.01 -11.20
N ILE A 54 -13.58 25.12 -11.93
CA ILE A 54 -13.19 26.44 -11.41
C ILE A 54 -14.38 27.39 -11.50
N SER A 55 -14.67 28.07 -10.40
CA SER A 55 -15.65 29.15 -10.33
C SER A 55 -14.98 30.43 -9.86
N ILE A 56 -15.13 31.52 -10.61
CA ILE A 56 -14.64 32.86 -10.23
C ILE A 56 -15.84 33.80 -10.19
N GLY A 57 -16.08 34.41 -9.04
CA GLY A 57 -17.25 35.27 -8.84
C GLY A 57 -17.29 36.42 -9.84
N GLY A 58 -18.34 36.46 -10.66
CA GLY A 58 -18.56 37.53 -11.65
C GLY A 58 -17.92 37.29 -13.01
N GLU A 59 -17.18 36.21 -13.20
CA GLU A 59 -16.58 35.82 -14.47
C GLU A 59 -17.34 34.64 -15.10
N ILE A 60 -17.36 34.58 -16.43
CA ILE A 60 -17.84 33.41 -17.19
C ILE A 60 -16.63 32.79 -17.85
N LEU A 61 -16.27 31.59 -17.44
CA LEU A 61 -15.07 30.91 -17.91
C LEU A 61 -15.37 30.03 -19.13
N GLU A 62 -14.34 29.77 -19.94
CA GLU A 62 -14.43 28.81 -21.03
C GLU A 62 -14.78 27.41 -20.50
N ASN A 63 -15.52 26.62 -21.30
CA ASN A 63 -16.01 25.29 -20.92
C ASN A 63 -16.82 25.28 -19.62
N ASP A 64 -17.53 26.37 -19.32
CA ASP A 64 -18.31 26.53 -18.09
C ASP A 64 -17.46 26.33 -16.81
N GLY A 65 -16.14 26.58 -16.89
CA GLY A 65 -15.20 26.41 -15.80
C GLY A 65 -14.69 24.98 -15.59
N GLN A 66 -15.06 24.03 -16.46
CA GLN A 66 -14.68 22.62 -16.34
C GLN A 66 -13.40 22.34 -17.12
N TYR A 67 -12.35 21.90 -16.44
CA TYR A 67 -11.05 21.64 -17.05
C TYR A 67 -10.57 20.21 -16.78
N PRO A 68 -9.97 19.53 -17.78
CA PRO A 68 -9.38 18.23 -17.57
C PRO A 68 -8.22 18.33 -16.58
N CYS A 69 -7.97 17.27 -15.81
CA CYS A 69 -6.95 17.30 -14.76
C CYS A 69 -5.55 17.67 -15.31
N THR A 70 -5.23 17.28 -16.55
CA THR A 70 -4.01 17.75 -17.22
C THR A 70 -4.38 18.41 -18.55
N ALA A 71 -3.97 19.67 -18.74
CA ALA A 71 -4.16 20.42 -19.98
C ALA A 71 -2.82 20.97 -20.48
N ASN A 72 -2.58 20.92 -21.81
CA ASN A 72 -1.40 21.50 -22.44
C ASN A 72 -0.04 21.09 -21.81
N GLY A 73 0.04 19.85 -21.30
CA GLY A 73 1.27 19.26 -20.76
C GLY A 73 1.60 19.63 -19.31
N PHE A 74 0.67 20.20 -18.54
CA PHE A 74 0.80 20.40 -17.11
C PHE A 74 -0.54 20.25 -16.37
N ASP A 75 -0.48 20.10 -15.06
CA ASP A 75 -1.66 19.99 -14.20
C ASP A 75 -2.16 21.39 -13.86
N GLY A 76 -3.07 21.89 -14.68
CA GLY A 76 -3.55 23.25 -14.58
C GLY A 76 -4.24 23.77 -15.84
N ILE A 77 -4.58 25.06 -15.80
CA ILE A 77 -5.18 25.81 -16.90
C ILE A 77 -4.58 27.21 -16.98
N ILE A 78 -4.62 27.81 -18.18
CA ILE A 78 -4.35 29.23 -18.36
C ILE A 78 -5.67 29.89 -18.75
N LEU A 79 -6.12 30.86 -17.96
CA LEU A 79 -7.27 31.69 -18.23
C LEU A 79 -6.78 33.04 -18.74
N HIS A 80 -7.44 33.58 -19.77
CA HIS A 80 -6.93 34.74 -20.51
C HIS A 80 -7.69 36.03 -20.18
N ASP A 81 -7.02 37.17 -20.42
CA ASP A 81 -7.62 38.51 -20.49
C ASP A 81 -8.34 39.03 -19.22
N PHE A 82 -7.80 38.74 -18.03
CA PHE A 82 -8.37 39.28 -16.79
C PHE A 82 -8.08 40.78 -16.65
N ALA A 83 -9.10 41.54 -16.26
CA ALA A 83 -8.94 42.92 -15.87
C ALA A 83 -8.09 43.03 -14.57
N PRO A 84 -7.36 44.13 -14.35
CA PRO A 84 -6.62 44.30 -13.11
C PRO A 84 -7.58 44.38 -11.91
N GLY A 85 -7.36 43.53 -10.90
CA GLY A 85 -8.31 43.38 -9.80
C GLY A 85 -7.99 42.19 -8.90
N THR A 86 -8.70 42.09 -7.77
CA THR A 86 -8.62 40.93 -6.87
C THR A 86 -9.87 40.08 -7.06
N TYR A 87 -9.66 38.78 -7.28
CA TYR A 87 -10.68 37.80 -7.58
C TYR A 87 -10.68 36.72 -6.50
N ALA A 88 -11.86 36.33 -6.03
CA ALA A 88 -12.06 35.14 -5.22
C ALA A 88 -12.51 33.99 -6.13
N PHE A 89 -12.08 32.78 -5.82
CA PHE A 89 -12.41 31.61 -6.62
C PHE A 89 -12.59 30.36 -5.75
N ASP A 90 -13.39 29.45 -6.28
CA ASP A 90 -13.54 28.08 -5.81
C ASP A 90 -12.95 27.15 -6.87
N ALA A 91 -12.28 26.10 -6.43
CA ALA A 91 -11.78 25.01 -7.26
C ALA A 91 -12.23 23.69 -6.66
N ASP A 92 -12.86 22.85 -7.46
CA ASP A 92 -13.39 21.55 -7.06
C ASP A 92 -12.78 20.46 -7.94
N ALA A 93 -12.03 19.54 -7.34
CA ALA A 93 -11.53 18.37 -8.04
C ALA A 93 -12.65 17.31 -8.08
N VAL A 94 -13.01 16.87 -9.28
CA VAL A 94 -14.17 16.01 -9.54
C VAL A 94 -13.76 14.63 -10.06
N ASP A 95 -14.52 13.60 -9.68
CA ASP A 95 -14.35 12.25 -10.19
C ASP A 95 -14.99 12.03 -11.57
N TYR A 96 -14.90 10.80 -12.09
CA TYR A 96 -15.46 10.42 -13.39
C TYR A 96 -16.99 10.41 -13.44
N ASP A 97 -17.67 10.48 -12.30
CA ASP A 97 -19.12 10.64 -12.18
C ASP A 97 -19.53 12.12 -12.02
N GLY A 98 -18.55 13.05 -12.01
CA GLY A 98 -18.76 14.48 -11.83
C GLY A 98 -19.02 14.87 -10.37
N VAL A 99 -18.64 14.04 -9.40
CA VAL A 99 -18.79 14.32 -7.98
C VAL A 99 -17.54 15.00 -7.45
N THR A 100 -17.71 16.10 -6.71
CA THR A 100 -16.60 16.78 -6.02
C THR A 100 -16.00 15.89 -4.94
N VAL A 101 -14.71 15.58 -5.08
CA VAL A 101 -13.93 14.79 -4.12
C VAL A 101 -13.13 15.71 -3.20
N TYR A 102 -12.55 16.78 -3.74
CA TYR A 102 -11.78 17.76 -2.98
C TYR A 102 -12.17 19.18 -3.39
N SER A 103 -12.16 20.11 -2.43
CA SER A 103 -12.46 21.52 -2.66
C SER A 103 -11.34 22.40 -2.15
N TYR A 104 -11.12 23.52 -2.83
CA TYR A 104 -10.17 24.55 -2.47
C TYR A 104 -10.81 25.93 -2.69
N HIS A 105 -10.65 26.83 -1.72
CA HIS A 105 -11.08 28.21 -1.83
C HIS A 105 -9.87 29.14 -1.73
N GLY A 106 -9.80 30.12 -2.63
CA GLY A 106 -8.68 31.05 -2.67
C GLY A 106 -9.00 32.39 -3.29
N SER A 107 -7.97 33.22 -3.38
CA SER A 107 -8.04 34.51 -4.07
C SER A 107 -6.72 34.83 -4.74
N PHE A 108 -6.77 35.55 -5.86
CA PHE A 108 -5.59 36.06 -6.55
C PHE A 108 -5.79 37.53 -6.95
N THR A 109 -4.70 38.23 -7.20
CA THR A 109 -4.73 39.63 -7.69
C THR A 109 -4.03 39.70 -9.03
N VAL A 110 -4.70 40.29 -10.01
CA VAL A 110 -4.22 40.54 -11.36
C VAL A 110 -3.62 41.94 -11.42
N ASP A 111 -2.32 41.97 -11.71
CA ASP A 111 -1.53 43.16 -12.03
C ASP A 111 -0.46 42.74 -13.06
N GLY A 112 -0.93 42.32 -14.23
CA GLY A 112 -0.21 41.52 -15.21
C GLY A 112 -0.44 40.02 -15.02
N ASN A 113 0.30 39.20 -15.78
CA ASN A 113 0.15 37.75 -15.74
C ASN A 113 0.51 37.19 -14.36
N VAL A 114 -0.32 36.30 -13.83
CA VAL A 114 -0.19 35.74 -12.48
C VAL A 114 -0.24 34.21 -12.49
N SER A 115 0.51 33.59 -11.58
CA SER A 115 0.46 32.15 -11.34
C SER A 115 -0.19 31.88 -9.99
N VAL A 116 -1.20 30.99 -9.98
CA VAL A 116 -2.00 30.65 -8.81
C VAL A 116 -1.85 29.15 -8.53
N PRO A 117 -1.04 28.76 -7.54
CA PRO A 117 -0.94 27.37 -7.13
C PRO A 117 -2.14 26.99 -6.24
N ILE A 118 -2.79 25.90 -6.59
CA ILE A 118 -3.88 25.24 -5.86
C ILE A 118 -3.31 23.94 -5.31
N ASN A 119 -3.44 23.71 -4.00
CA ASN A 119 -3.12 22.41 -3.42
C ASN A 119 -4.34 21.86 -2.69
N PHE A 120 -4.95 20.83 -3.26
CA PHE A 120 -6.03 20.09 -2.63
C PHE A 120 -5.47 19.28 -1.47
N ASN A 121 -6.08 19.45 -0.30
CA ASN A 121 -5.76 18.65 0.88
C ASN A 121 -6.55 17.35 0.80
N THR A 122 -5.83 16.25 0.59
CA THR A 122 -6.39 14.89 0.47
C THR A 122 -6.45 14.17 1.82
N GLY A 123 -5.88 14.75 2.87
CA GLY A 123 -5.68 14.06 4.16
C GLY A 123 -4.57 13.01 4.13
N ASN A 124 -4.02 12.70 2.96
CA ASN A 124 -2.89 11.80 2.75
C ASN A 124 -1.65 12.66 2.46
N THR A 125 -0.86 12.97 3.48
CA THR A 125 0.43 13.63 3.29
C THR A 125 1.41 12.67 2.61
N GLY A 126 1.38 12.59 1.29
CA GLY A 126 2.31 11.77 0.53
C GLY A 126 1.66 11.21 -0.71
N ALA A 127 2.20 11.63 -1.84
CA ALA A 127 1.83 11.08 -3.13
C ALA A 127 1.91 9.55 -3.13
N THR A 128 0.75 8.90 -3.25
CA THR A 128 0.61 7.45 -3.27
C THR A 128 0.97 6.91 -4.66
N SER A 129 1.23 5.61 -4.72
CA SER A 129 1.32 4.83 -5.94
C SER A 129 0.58 3.52 -5.74
N PHE A 130 0.53 2.67 -6.75
CA PHE A 130 -0.09 1.36 -6.64
C PHE A 130 0.70 0.35 -7.47
N ALA A 131 0.33 -0.92 -7.37
CA ALA A 131 0.97 -1.99 -8.12
C ALA A 131 -0.05 -2.75 -8.97
N TYR A 132 0.31 -2.99 -10.23
CA TYR A 132 -0.32 -4.02 -11.05
C TYR A 132 0.28 -5.37 -10.68
N VAL A 133 -0.57 -6.30 -10.27
CA VAL A 133 -0.20 -7.66 -9.89
C VAL A 133 -0.80 -8.63 -10.88
N ASN A 134 0.07 -9.44 -11.50
CA ASN A 134 -0.33 -10.63 -12.24
C ASN A 134 0.38 -11.86 -11.68
N TRP A 135 -0.12 -13.04 -12.01
CA TRP A 135 0.38 -14.32 -11.50
C TRP A 135 0.65 -15.30 -12.62
N LEU A 136 1.71 -16.07 -12.43
CA LEU A 136 2.11 -17.18 -13.29
C LEU A 136 2.23 -18.44 -12.44
N PHE A 137 1.82 -19.56 -13.02
CA PHE A 137 1.89 -20.87 -12.40
C PHE A 137 3.09 -21.66 -12.97
N PRO A 138 3.74 -22.52 -12.16
CA PRO A 138 4.85 -23.34 -12.62
C PRO A 138 4.53 -24.11 -13.88
N THR A 139 5.51 -24.18 -14.78
CA THR A 139 5.42 -24.88 -16.05
C THR A 139 6.60 -25.82 -16.22
N GLU A 140 6.43 -26.85 -17.04
CA GLU A 140 7.55 -27.70 -17.44
C GLU A 140 8.46 -26.96 -18.41
N ALA A 141 9.76 -27.22 -18.32
CA ALA A 141 10.76 -26.56 -19.16
C ALA A 141 10.43 -26.74 -20.65
N GLY A 142 10.29 -25.63 -21.37
CA GLY A 142 9.96 -25.63 -22.81
C GLY A 142 8.46 -25.60 -23.14
N SER A 143 7.58 -25.48 -22.13
CA SER A 143 6.14 -25.28 -22.33
C SER A 143 5.69 -23.87 -21.90
N GLY A 144 4.53 -23.43 -22.40
CA GLY A 144 3.93 -22.15 -22.01
C GLY A 144 3.40 -22.21 -20.57
N TYR A 145 3.20 -21.05 -19.94
CA TYR A 145 2.57 -21.01 -18.61
C TYR A 145 1.13 -21.55 -18.70
N PRO A 146 0.72 -22.43 -17.78
CA PRO A 146 -0.62 -22.99 -17.80
C PRO A 146 -1.66 -21.91 -17.49
N THR A 147 -2.83 -22.02 -18.13
CA THR A 147 -4.01 -21.25 -17.79
C THR A 147 -4.53 -21.63 -16.40
N CYS A 148 -5.40 -20.80 -15.81
CA CYS A 148 -6.07 -21.10 -14.54
C CYS A 148 -6.71 -22.50 -14.52
N GLY A 149 -7.44 -22.86 -15.58
CA GLY A 149 -8.08 -24.17 -15.69
C GLY A 149 -7.07 -25.32 -15.76
N GLN A 150 -5.94 -25.14 -16.45
CA GLN A 150 -4.87 -26.15 -16.51
C GLN A 150 -4.12 -26.28 -15.17
N ALA A 151 -3.94 -25.19 -14.45
CA ALA A 151 -3.34 -25.17 -13.12
C ALA A 151 -4.31 -25.62 -12.01
N GLY A 152 -5.60 -25.84 -12.32
CA GLY A 152 -6.61 -26.20 -11.32
C GLY A 152 -7.00 -25.06 -10.37
N VAL A 153 -6.66 -23.82 -10.70
CA VAL A 153 -6.87 -22.65 -9.86
C VAL A 153 -8.21 -21.99 -10.19
N ALA A 154 -9.05 -21.82 -9.17
CA ALA A 154 -10.30 -21.07 -9.27
C ALA A 154 -10.12 -19.62 -8.81
N TYR A 155 -9.47 -19.45 -7.65
CA TYR A 155 -9.31 -18.16 -6.99
C TYR A 155 -7.84 -17.87 -6.67
N VAL A 156 -7.54 -16.59 -6.48
CA VAL A 156 -6.26 -16.12 -5.99
C VAL A 156 -6.52 -15.15 -4.86
N ASP A 157 -5.97 -15.45 -3.69
CA ASP A 157 -5.94 -14.55 -2.56
C ASP A 157 -4.60 -13.80 -2.56
N ALA A 158 -4.64 -12.47 -2.46
CA ALA A 158 -3.45 -11.65 -2.44
C ALA A 158 -3.54 -10.56 -1.37
N ARG A 159 -2.39 -10.20 -0.80
CA ARG A 159 -2.26 -9.09 0.15
C ARG A 159 -0.89 -8.43 0.04
N VAL A 160 -0.81 -7.18 0.49
CA VAL A 160 0.42 -6.41 0.59
C VAL A 160 0.64 -6.00 2.05
N ASP A 161 1.88 -6.08 2.53
CA ASP A 161 2.33 -5.64 3.85
C ASP A 161 1.50 -6.17 5.03
N ASP A 162 1.19 -7.48 5.03
CA ASP A 162 0.33 -8.12 6.03
C ASP A 162 -1.08 -7.49 6.16
N GLY A 163 -1.52 -6.74 5.14
CA GLY A 163 -2.85 -6.15 5.07
C GLY A 163 -3.96 -7.18 4.90
N ALA A 164 -5.18 -6.67 4.66
CA ALA A 164 -6.33 -7.52 4.41
C ALA A 164 -6.16 -8.34 3.12
N TRP A 165 -6.59 -9.59 3.16
CA TRP A 165 -6.64 -10.45 1.97
C TRP A 165 -7.73 -9.97 1.01
N GLY A 166 -7.34 -9.73 -0.25
CA GLY A 166 -8.26 -9.59 -1.38
C GLY A 166 -8.40 -10.93 -2.10
N ARG A 167 -9.63 -11.32 -2.43
CA ARG A 167 -9.92 -12.55 -3.20
C ARG A 167 -10.34 -12.19 -4.63
N PHE A 168 -9.69 -12.82 -5.59
CA PHE A 168 -9.88 -12.58 -7.01
C PHE A 168 -10.20 -13.88 -7.75
N ASN A 169 -10.97 -13.80 -8.82
CA ASN A 169 -11.06 -14.89 -9.79
C ASN A 169 -9.70 -15.02 -10.50
N CYS A 170 -9.24 -16.25 -10.71
CA CYS A 170 -7.91 -16.50 -11.27
C CYS A 170 -7.66 -15.82 -12.64
N ASN A 171 -8.70 -15.62 -13.45
CA ASN A 171 -8.57 -14.97 -14.76
C ASN A 171 -8.28 -13.45 -14.68
N GLN A 172 -8.49 -12.81 -13.53
CA GLN A 172 -8.29 -11.36 -13.37
C GLN A 172 -6.81 -10.95 -13.38
N GLY A 173 -5.89 -11.84 -13.00
CA GLY A 173 -4.46 -11.58 -12.97
C GLY A 173 -3.63 -12.62 -13.74
N SER A 174 -4.25 -13.43 -14.61
CA SER A 174 -3.54 -14.38 -15.47
C SER A 174 -3.66 -14.00 -16.94
N GLN A 175 -2.89 -14.67 -17.81
CA GLN A 175 -2.99 -14.54 -19.27
C GLN A 175 -2.82 -13.09 -19.78
N GLY A 176 -1.96 -12.31 -19.12
CA GLY A 176 -1.70 -10.91 -19.47
C GLY A 176 -2.60 -9.89 -18.77
N ASN A 177 -3.59 -10.33 -17.99
CA ASN A 177 -4.38 -9.45 -17.13
C ASN A 177 -3.64 -9.17 -15.81
N SER A 178 -4.07 -8.13 -15.10
CA SER A 178 -3.57 -7.76 -13.77
C SER A 178 -4.68 -7.23 -12.88
N VAL A 179 -4.54 -7.42 -11.59
CA VAL A 179 -5.31 -6.71 -10.54
C VAL A 179 -4.46 -5.60 -9.95
N GLU A 180 -5.08 -4.68 -9.25
CA GLU A 180 -4.40 -3.55 -8.64
C GLU A 180 -4.39 -3.68 -7.12
N THR A 181 -3.29 -3.25 -6.51
CA THR A 181 -3.23 -3.10 -5.05
C THR A 181 -4.05 -1.88 -4.61
N PRO A 182 -4.39 -1.78 -3.32
CA PRO A 182 -4.69 -0.49 -2.71
C PRO A 182 -3.54 0.50 -2.89
N ASP A 183 -3.80 1.76 -2.55
CA ASP A 183 -2.78 2.80 -2.51
C ASP A 183 -1.63 2.42 -1.56
N LEU A 184 -0.42 2.60 -2.06
CA LEU A 184 0.85 2.29 -1.41
C LEU A 184 1.63 3.58 -1.21
N ALA A 185 2.16 3.75 0.00
CA ALA A 185 3.16 4.77 0.27
C ALA A 185 4.46 4.44 -0.49
N PRO A 186 5.24 5.42 -0.97
CA PRO A 186 6.52 5.15 -1.62
C PRO A 186 7.48 4.37 -0.71
N GLY A 187 8.04 3.26 -1.17
CA GLY A 187 8.95 2.46 -0.36
C GLY A 187 9.03 0.98 -0.74
N GLN A 188 9.65 0.19 0.14
CA GLN A 188 9.65 -1.26 0.04
C GLN A 188 8.34 -1.83 0.59
N HIS A 189 7.78 -2.79 -0.13
CA HIS A 189 6.58 -3.52 0.22
C HIS A 189 6.80 -5.02 0.04
N TYR A 190 5.95 -5.82 0.64
CA TYR A 190 5.94 -7.27 0.48
C TYR A 190 4.58 -7.74 -0.05
N LEU A 191 4.59 -8.48 -1.16
CA LEU A 191 3.41 -9.07 -1.78
C LEU A 191 3.35 -10.56 -1.44
N GLU A 192 2.18 -11.01 -1.02
CA GLU A 192 1.84 -12.42 -0.89
C GLU A 192 0.69 -12.78 -1.83
N VAL A 193 0.81 -13.93 -2.48
CA VAL A 193 -0.20 -14.48 -3.39
C VAL A 193 -0.37 -15.97 -3.10
N VAL A 194 -1.60 -16.40 -2.84
CA VAL A 194 -1.98 -17.79 -2.65
C VAL A 194 -3.02 -18.15 -3.72
N ALA A 195 -2.68 -19.09 -4.59
CA ALA A 195 -3.60 -19.61 -5.59
C ALA A 195 -4.36 -20.82 -5.04
N ILE A 196 -5.67 -20.86 -5.25
CA ILE A 196 -6.60 -21.73 -4.54
C ILE A 196 -7.54 -22.42 -5.54
N ASP A 197 -7.87 -23.68 -5.30
CA ASP A 197 -8.82 -24.43 -6.13
C ASP A 197 -10.29 -24.10 -5.81
N ALA A 198 -11.21 -24.74 -6.53
CA ALA A 198 -12.66 -24.54 -6.33
C ALA A 198 -13.20 -25.07 -4.99
N TYR A 199 -12.39 -25.84 -4.24
CA TYR A 199 -12.70 -26.40 -2.93
C TYR A 199 -11.98 -25.67 -1.79
N GLU A 200 -11.45 -24.49 -2.07
CA GLU A 200 -10.70 -23.66 -1.11
C GLU A 200 -9.38 -24.26 -0.61
N ARG A 201 -8.76 -25.14 -1.40
CA ARG A 201 -7.45 -25.72 -1.07
C ARG A 201 -6.32 -24.92 -1.71
N PRO A 202 -5.29 -24.53 -0.96
CA PRO A 202 -4.16 -23.79 -1.51
C PRO A 202 -3.30 -24.70 -2.41
N LEU A 203 -2.93 -24.20 -3.58
CA LEU A 203 -2.19 -24.94 -4.60
C LEU A 203 -0.81 -24.37 -4.87
N TYR A 204 -0.71 -23.04 -4.94
CA TYR A 204 0.52 -22.33 -5.25
C TYR A 204 0.70 -21.12 -4.34
N TYR A 205 1.95 -20.74 -4.12
CA TYR A 205 2.29 -19.58 -3.31
C TYR A 205 3.36 -18.73 -4.00
N TYR A 206 3.31 -17.43 -3.74
CA TYR A 206 4.38 -16.48 -3.99
C TYR A 206 4.47 -15.52 -2.81
N GLY A 207 5.70 -15.25 -2.37
CA GLY A 207 6.02 -14.19 -1.42
C GLY A 207 7.26 -13.45 -1.89
N GLY A 208 7.18 -12.14 -2.05
CA GLY A 208 8.28 -11.35 -2.60
C GLY A 208 8.19 -9.86 -2.34
N GLY A 209 9.35 -9.23 -2.16
CA GLY A 209 9.47 -7.79 -2.00
C GLY A 209 9.41 -7.03 -3.32
N PHE A 210 8.82 -5.83 -3.31
CA PHE A 210 8.85 -4.90 -4.43
C PHE A 210 8.92 -3.45 -3.93
N THR A 211 9.27 -2.51 -4.82
CA THR A 211 9.39 -1.10 -4.47
C THR A 211 8.37 -0.27 -5.22
N SER A 212 7.61 0.55 -4.50
CA SER A 212 6.72 1.56 -5.06
C SER A 212 7.44 2.92 -5.14
N GLN A 213 7.11 3.72 -6.15
CA GLN A 213 7.61 5.08 -6.30
C GLN A 213 6.44 6.03 -6.49
N VAL A 214 6.57 7.24 -5.95
CA VAL A 214 5.61 8.33 -6.09
C VAL A 214 5.15 8.45 -7.55
N GLY A 215 3.86 8.16 -7.80
CA GLY A 215 3.22 8.41 -9.10
C GLY A 215 3.62 7.51 -10.25
N ILE A 216 4.45 6.50 -9.97
CA ILE A 216 4.85 5.51 -10.97
C ILE A 216 4.33 4.16 -10.46
N PRO A 217 3.27 3.62 -11.08
CA PRO A 217 2.75 2.32 -10.70
C PRO A 217 3.81 1.24 -10.86
N ALA A 218 3.96 0.37 -9.87
CA ALA A 218 4.80 -0.81 -9.98
C ALA A 218 4.08 -1.89 -10.80
N SER A 219 4.84 -2.77 -11.43
CA SER A 219 4.30 -3.96 -12.11
C SER A 219 5.01 -5.19 -11.58
N ILE A 220 4.24 -6.13 -11.04
CA ILE A 220 4.74 -7.31 -10.36
C ILE A 220 4.13 -8.56 -10.98
N THR A 221 5.01 -9.49 -11.31
CA THR A 221 4.65 -10.85 -11.70
C THR A 221 4.95 -11.81 -10.58
N ALA A 222 3.91 -12.27 -9.91
CA ALA A 222 3.94 -13.32 -8.92
C ALA A 222 4.22 -14.67 -9.61
N ASN A 223 5.50 -15.02 -9.69
CA ASN A 223 5.95 -16.33 -10.18
C ASN A 223 5.75 -17.35 -9.06
N THR A 224 4.56 -17.92 -8.99
CA THR A 224 4.18 -18.84 -7.91
C THR A 224 4.96 -20.15 -8.01
N TRP A 225 5.07 -20.86 -6.90
CA TRP A 225 5.58 -22.23 -6.84
C TRP A 225 4.55 -23.18 -6.24
N ILE A 226 4.63 -24.45 -6.62
CA ILE A 226 3.82 -25.51 -6.03
C ILE A 226 4.16 -25.62 -4.54
N ILE A 227 3.13 -25.78 -3.73
CA ILE A 227 3.24 -25.93 -2.28
C ILE A 227 2.63 -27.24 -1.79
N GLY A 228 3.05 -27.64 -0.60
CA GLY A 228 2.41 -28.63 0.26
C GLY A 228 2.56 -28.20 1.72
N GLY A 229 2.31 -29.11 2.63
CA GLY A 229 2.44 -28.88 4.06
C GLY A 229 3.10 -30.02 4.81
N ALA A 230 3.33 -29.77 6.10
CA ALA A 230 3.80 -30.75 7.06
C ALA A 230 3.16 -30.49 8.42
N ALA A 231 2.80 -31.56 9.13
CA ALA A 231 2.41 -31.49 10.53
C ALA A 231 3.49 -32.17 11.36
N VAL A 232 4.08 -31.45 12.31
CA VAL A 232 5.16 -31.97 13.15
C VAL A 232 4.89 -31.70 14.61
N GLY A 233 5.06 -32.73 15.42
CA GLY A 233 4.92 -32.68 16.87
C GLY A 233 6.23 -32.95 17.57
N TRP A 234 6.32 -32.57 18.85
CA TRP A 234 7.48 -32.84 19.68
C TRP A 234 7.08 -33.53 20.98
N GLN A 235 8.00 -34.31 21.52
CA GLN A 235 7.87 -34.94 22.83
C GLN A 235 9.19 -34.80 23.57
N LEU A 236 9.15 -34.20 24.76
CA LEU A 236 10.34 -33.93 25.56
C LEU A 236 10.69 -35.18 26.38
N TYR A 237 11.98 -35.53 26.39
CA TYR A 237 12.51 -36.66 27.13
C TYR A 237 13.72 -36.27 27.96
N GLU A 238 13.76 -36.77 29.19
CA GLU A 238 14.99 -36.91 29.97
C GLU A 238 15.26 -38.39 30.18
N ASN A 239 16.38 -38.87 29.63
CA ASN A 239 16.68 -40.29 29.50
C ASN A 239 15.54 -41.02 28.77
N SER A 240 14.84 -41.93 29.46
CA SER A 240 13.70 -42.67 28.91
C SER A 240 12.34 -42.16 29.42
N VAL A 241 12.31 -41.07 30.17
CA VAL A 241 11.07 -40.53 30.75
C VAL A 241 10.55 -39.38 29.90
N LYS A 242 9.32 -39.53 29.40
CA LYS A 242 8.58 -38.46 28.72
C LYS A 242 8.17 -37.40 29.73
N LEU A 243 8.44 -36.13 29.43
CA LEU A 243 8.08 -34.98 30.24
C LEU A 243 7.00 -34.14 29.53
N SER A 244 6.15 -33.51 30.32
CA SER A 244 5.35 -32.36 29.87
C SER A 244 6.22 -31.10 29.74
N CYS A 245 5.73 -30.10 29.02
CA CYS A 245 6.37 -28.80 28.89
C CYS A 245 6.70 -28.16 30.25
N SER A 246 5.76 -28.23 31.21
CA SER A 246 5.98 -27.68 32.56
C SER A 246 7.04 -28.45 33.36
N GLN A 247 7.08 -29.78 33.26
CA GLN A 247 8.10 -30.60 33.92
C GLN A 247 9.51 -30.36 33.35
N ALA A 248 9.59 -30.23 32.02
CA ALA A 248 10.83 -29.86 31.33
C ALA A 248 11.23 -28.39 31.58
N GLY A 249 10.27 -27.54 31.96
CA GLY A 249 10.45 -26.11 32.14
C GLY A 249 10.55 -25.36 30.81
N VAL A 250 9.98 -25.92 29.74
CA VAL A 250 10.04 -25.40 28.37
C VAL A 250 8.74 -24.64 28.06
N SER A 251 8.87 -23.38 27.64
CA SER A 251 7.73 -22.56 27.20
C SER A 251 7.50 -22.63 25.69
N GLU A 252 8.56 -22.78 24.90
CA GLU A 252 8.52 -22.70 23.45
C GLU A 252 9.45 -23.73 22.80
N VAL A 253 9.10 -24.15 21.59
CA VAL A 253 9.90 -25.05 20.76
C VAL A 253 10.11 -24.40 19.39
N GLY A 254 11.38 -24.23 19.03
CA GLY A 254 11.82 -23.78 17.72
C GLY A 254 11.92 -24.97 16.77
N ILE A 255 11.35 -24.81 15.58
CA ILE A 255 11.24 -25.83 14.54
C ILE A 255 11.80 -25.25 13.25
N ASN A 256 12.56 -26.05 12.51
CA ASN A 256 13.04 -25.66 11.19
C ASN A 256 13.15 -26.86 10.26
N PHE A 257 13.06 -26.60 8.96
CA PHE A 257 13.20 -27.58 7.90
C PHE A 257 14.45 -27.26 7.10
N GLN A 258 15.30 -28.27 6.92
CA GLN A 258 16.45 -28.19 6.02
C GLN A 258 16.19 -29.06 4.81
N ASP A 259 16.19 -28.47 3.62
CA ASP A 259 16.06 -29.23 2.38
C ASP A 259 17.27 -30.17 2.23
N ILE A 260 17.03 -31.46 2.03
CA ILE A 260 18.12 -32.45 1.99
C ILE A 260 19.02 -32.32 0.75
N HIS A 261 18.52 -31.69 -0.33
CA HIS A 261 19.23 -31.55 -1.59
C HIS A 261 20.03 -30.24 -1.63
N THR A 262 19.46 -29.14 -1.13
CA THR A 262 20.14 -27.83 -1.15
C THR A 262 20.89 -27.53 0.15
N ASN A 263 20.58 -28.22 1.25
CA ASN A 263 21.04 -27.91 2.62
C ASN A 263 20.61 -26.52 3.13
N GLU A 264 19.65 -25.88 2.47
CA GLU A 264 19.13 -24.57 2.88
C GLU A 264 18.04 -24.73 3.94
N TRP A 265 18.04 -23.82 4.91
CA TRP A 265 17.01 -23.74 5.94
C TRP A 265 15.83 -22.90 5.46
N VAL A 266 14.62 -23.44 5.60
CA VAL A 266 13.39 -22.80 5.14
C VAL A 266 13.11 -21.50 5.90
N TYR A 267 13.29 -21.50 7.23
CA TYR A 267 12.98 -20.35 8.09
C TYR A 267 14.24 -19.67 8.63
N GLY A 268 15.27 -19.56 7.78
CA GLY A 268 16.57 -19.00 8.16
C GLY A 268 17.29 -19.83 9.23
N THR A 269 18.26 -19.25 9.94
CA THR A 269 18.99 -19.98 11.00
C THR A 269 18.19 -20.15 12.28
N ASP A 270 17.13 -19.35 12.45
CA ASP A 270 16.40 -19.28 13.70
C ASP A 270 15.20 -20.22 13.79
N GLY A 271 14.66 -20.64 12.65
CA GLY A 271 13.44 -21.44 12.64
C GLY A 271 12.21 -20.62 13.06
N GLN A 272 11.09 -21.32 13.18
CA GLN A 272 9.84 -20.77 13.69
C GLN A 272 9.59 -21.32 15.10
N TRP A 273 9.17 -20.45 16.02
CA TRP A 273 8.94 -20.78 17.42
C TRP A 273 7.45 -20.89 17.72
N PHE A 274 7.09 -21.92 18.46
CA PHE A 274 5.72 -22.24 18.85
C PHE A 274 5.63 -22.41 20.36
N SER A 275 4.47 -22.15 20.94
CA SER A 275 4.23 -22.48 22.34
C SER A 275 4.39 -23.99 22.54
N CYS A 276 5.05 -24.42 23.61
CA CYS A 276 5.34 -25.84 23.82
C CYS A 276 4.08 -26.71 23.89
N ASN A 277 2.95 -26.15 24.32
CA ASN A 277 1.66 -26.86 24.38
C ASN A 277 0.87 -26.80 23.07
N GLU A 278 1.40 -26.15 22.02
CA GLU A 278 0.79 -26.05 20.70
C GLU A 278 1.03 -27.29 19.83
N ALA A 279 1.79 -28.28 20.31
CA ALA A 279 2.07 -29.49 19.55
C ALA A 279 0.78 -30.23 19.15
N PRO A 280 0.64 -30.66 17.87
CA PRO A 280 1.58 -30.49 16.77
C PRO A 280 1.41 -29.14 16.04
N ALA A 281 2.51 -28.62 15.50
CA ALA A 281 2.50 -27.45 14.62
C ALA A 281 2.22 -27.85 13.17
N ILE A 282 1.40 -27.06 12.48
CA ILE A 282 1.11 -27.22 11.05
C ILE A 282 1.89 -26.17 10.28
N PHE A 283 2.62 -26.61 9.28
CA PHE A 283 3.35 -25.76 8.34
C PHE A 283 2.69 -25.87 6.99
N GLU A 284 2.19 -24.74 6.51
CA GLU A 284 1.66 -24.57 5.17
C GLU A 284 2.74 -23.92 4.29
N PHE A 285 2.57 -24.01 2.98
CA PHE A 285 3.42 -23.33 1.98
C PHE A 285 4.86 -23.84 1.85
N LEU A 286 5.14 -25.08 2.31
CA LEU A 286 6.42 -25.72 2.07
C LEU A 286 6.54 -26.13 0.59
N ARG A 287 7.75 -26.02 0.02
CA ARG A 287 8.01 -26.57 -1.32
C ARG A 287 7.93 -28.10 -1.24
N PRO A 288 7.41 -28.78 -2.28
CA PRO A 288 7.51 -30.23 -2.36
C PRO A 288 8.97 -30.69 -2.35
N GLY A 289 9.28 -31.67 -1.51
CA GLY A 289 10.66 -32.07 -1.27
C GLY A 289 10.81 -33.00 -0.07
N GLU A 290 12.05 -33.33 0.25
CA GLU A 290 12.40 -34.07 1.46
C GLU A 290 13.19 -33.16 2.38
N TYR A 291 12.86 -33.18 3.68
CA TYR A 291 13.37 -32.24 4.66
C TYR A 291 13.83 -32.96 5.92
N PHE A 292 15.01 -32.58 6.43
CA PHE A 292 15.35 -32.84 7.82
C PHE A 292 14.63 -31.81 8.70
N VAL A 293 13.94 -32.30 9.73
CA VAL A 293 13.28 -31.43 10.71
C VAL A 293 14.16 -31.32 11.94
N SER A 294 14.51 -30.10 12.30
CA SER A 294 15.26 -29.78 13.50
C SER A 294 14.36 -29.14 14.53
N PHE A 295 14.49 -29.58 15.78
CA PHE A 295 13.77 -29.05 16.92
C PHE A 295 14.77 -28.61 17.99
N ARG A 296 14.51 -27.44 18.57
CA ARG A 296 15.30 -26.90 19.68
C ARG A 296 14.38 -26.23 20.70
N ALA A 297 14.69 -26.38 21.97
CA ALA A 297 13.91 -25.76 23.03
C ALA A 297 14.81 -25.40 24.22
N ALA A 298 14.58 -24.22 24.79
CA ALA A 298 15.22 -23.80 26.03
C ALA A 298 14.27 -24.02 27.20
N GLY A 299 14.79 -24.61 28.28
CA GLY A 299 14.06 -24.85 29.51
C GLY A 299 14.63 -24.06 30.69
N SER A 300 13.82 -23.90 31.74
CA SER A 300 14.26 -23.27 32.99
C SER A 300 15.42 -24.05 33.66
N GLY A 301 16.26 -23.35 34.42
CA GLY A 301 17.35 -23.97 35.17
C GLY A 301 18.53 -24.46 34.31
N GLY A 302 18.77 -23.80 33.17
CA GLY A 302 19.85 -24.14 32.24
C GLY A 302 19.60 -25.42 31.44
N ARG A 303 18.35 -25.89 31.36
CA ARG A 303 18.00 -27.05 30.54
C ARG A 303 17.89 -26.62 29.09
N SER A 304 18.33 -27.48 28.17
CA SER A 304 18.03 -27.34 26.76
C SER A 304 17.66 -28.70 26.18
N TYR A 305 16.83 -28.70 25.15
CA TYR A 305 16.38 -29.91 24.47
C TYR A 305 16.58 -29.75 22.97
N ALA A 306 16.99 -30.81 22.31
CA ALA A 306 17.14 -30.84 20.87
C ALA A 306 16.68 -32.18 20.30
N SER A 307 16.20 -32.15 19.06
CA SER A 307 16.04 -33.38 18.28
C SER A 307 17.40 -34.01 17.99
N ARG A 308 17.40 -35.32 17.78
CA ARG A 308 18.59 -36.01 17.30
C ARG A 308 18.85 -35.67 15.83
N SER A 309 20.12 -35.78 15.41
CA SER A 309 20.52 -35.55 14.01
C SER A 309 20.15 -36.70 13.07
N ASP A 310 19.70 -37.85 13.59
CA ASP A 310 19.33 -39.04 12.82
C ASP A 310 17.81 -39.25 12.71
N LEU A 311 17.01 -38.20 12.92
CA LEU A 311 15.59 -38.26 12.59
C LEU A 311 15.40 -38.56 11.11
N ALA A 312 14.43 -39.44 10.81
CA ALA A 312 14.05 -39.70 9.43
C ALA A 312 13.56 -38.39 8.78
N PRO A 313 13.97 -38.10 7.53
CA PRO A 313 13.41 -36.98 6.79
C PRO A 313 11.90 -37.11 6.67
N ILE A 314 11.21 -35.98 6.64
CA ILE A 314 9.83 -35.93 6.20
C ILE A 314 9.79 -35.66 4.71
N ARG A 315 8.71 -36.11 4.06
CA ARG A 315 8.45 -35.80 2.67
C ARG A 315 7.22 -34.91 2.56
N VAL A 316 7.39 -33.77 1.91
CA VAL A 316 6.31 -32.85 1.57
C VAL A 316 5.89 -33.16 0.14
N TYR A 317 4.62 -33.50 -0.04
CA TYR A 317 4.03 -33.72 -1.35
C TYR A 317 3.30 -32.47 -1.83
N ALA A 318 3.29 -32.27 -3.16
CA ALA A 318 2.51 -31.21 -3.78
C ALA A 318 1.02 -31.36 -3.43
N HIS A 319 0.42 -30.27 -2.96
CA HIS A 319 -1.00 -30.15 -2.62
C HIS A 319 -1.49 -31.10 -1.51
N ASP A 320 -0.55 -31.67 -0.73
CA ASP A 320 -0.85 -32.46 0.46
C ASP A 320 -0.62 -31.64 1.72
N PHE A 321 -1.62 -31.56 2.58
CA PHE A 321 -1.63 -30.72 3.78
C PHE A 321 -2.05 -31.58 4.98
N PRO A 322 -1.12 -32.37 5.56
CA PRO A 322 -1.41 -33.24 6.69
C PRO A 322 -1.93 -32.43 7.88
N GLY A 323 -2.98 -32.93 8.51
CA GLY A 323 -3.57 -32.32 9.70
C GLY A 323 -2.88 -32.77 10.99
N VAL A 324 -3.43 -32.33 12.13
CA VAL A 324 -2.93 -32.71 13.46
C VAL A 324 -2.87 -34.22 13.71
N ASN A 325 -3.75 -35.00 13.07
CA ASN A 325 -3.81 -36.45 13.24
C ASN A 325 -2.71 -37.18 12.46
N ASP A 326 -2.15 -36.53 11.44
CA ASP A 326 -1.11 -37.08 10.57
C ASP A 326 0.28 -36.58 10.99
N ALA A 327 0.36 -35.88 12.12
CA ALA A 327 1.59 -35.25 12.58
C ALA A 327 2.67 -36.27 12.93
N VAL A 328 3.88 -36.04 12.41
CA VAL A 328 5.06 -36.83 12.76
C VAL A 328 5.65 -36.29 14.07
N TYR A 329 5.66 -37.12 15.11
CA TYR A 329 6.21 -36.72 16.41
C TYR A 329 7.69 -37.07 16.53
N ALA A 330 8.51 -36.06 16.81
CA ALA A 330 9.93 -36.21 17.08
C ALA A 330 10.22 -36.20 18.59
N PRO A 331 11.08 -37.11 19.09
CA PRO A 331 11.60 -37.02 20.44
C PRO A 331 12.68 -35.93 20.52
N LEU A 332 12.56 -35.06 21.53
CA LEU A 332 13.56 -34.05 21.91
C LEU A 332 14.21 -34.48 23.21
N TYR A 333 15.52 -34.66 23.20
CA TYR A 333 16.28 -35.09 24.37
C TYR A 333 17.02 -33.91 24.98
N ARG A 334 17.18 -33.95 26.30
CA ARG A 334 17.99 -32.95 26.99
C ARG A 334 19.43 -32.98 26.47
N VAL A 335 19.90 -31.81 26.04
CA VAL A 335 21.30 -31.55 25.68
C VAL A 335 21.88 -30.63 26.77
N GLN A 336 23.11 -30.94 27.20
CA GLN A 336 23.72 -30.40 28.43
C GLN A 336 23.75 -28.88 28.49
#